data_AF-A0A8J3RHI0-F1
#
_entry.id   AF-A0A8J3RHI0-F1
#
_cell.length_a   1.000
_cell.length_b   1.000
_cell.length_c   1.000
_cell.angle_alpha   90.00
_cell.angle_beta   90.00
_cell.angle_gamma   90.00
#
_symmetry.space_group_name_H-M   'P 1'
#
loop_
_entity.id
_entity.type
_entity.pdbx_description
1 polymer ?
#
loop_
_entity_poly.entity_id
_entity_poly.type
_entity_poly.pdbx_seq_one_letter_code
_entity_poly.pdbx_strand_id
1 'polypeptide(L)'
;MVAKRSLGLAALAAGGAIAVGYRRRKAVRPGPAEWFAVTVDCGPEELSGANRPDALGRLTEHHEVRITPAPGGRGTEIAVHAADGKVREEVRALKQFLETGEVLRVEGQPEGHRTVLGRAAVPVSRQLMRRGVR
;
A
#
# COMPACT_ATOMS: atom_id res chain seq x y z
N MET A 1 -10.15 -58.85 -29.49
CA MET A 1 -10.42 -58.39 -28.11
C MET A 1 -9.49 -57.21 -27.81
N VAL A 2 -10.08 -56.04 -27.61
CA VAL A 2 -9.39 -54.75 -27.36
C VAL A 2 -9.36 -54.49 -25.86
N ALA A 3 -8.19 -54.18 -25.30
CA ALA A 3 -8.05 -53.48 -24.01
C ALA A 3 -6.65 -52.84 -23.95
N LYS A 4 -6.50 -51.64 -24.55
CA LYS A 4 -6.48 -50.31 -23.89
C LYS A 4 -5.31 -50.12 -22.92
N ARG A 5 -4.24 -49.51 -23.44
CA ARG A 5 -3.22 -48.77 -22.67
C ARG A 5 -3.83 -47.46 -22.19
N SER A 6 -4.00 -47.30 -20.88
CA SER A 6 -4.37 -46.01 -20.27
C SER A 6 -3.11 -45.28 -19.83
N LEU A 7 -2.69 -44.30 -20.66
CA LEU A 7 -1.73 -43.28 -20.26
C LEU A 7 -2.50 -42.23 -19.44
N GLY A 8 -2.27 -42.18 -18.13
CA GLY A 8 -2.86 -41.19 -17.24
C GLY A 8 -2.07 -39.88 -17.27
N LEU A 9 -2.66 -38.87 -17.91
CA LEU A 9 -2.21 -37.48 -17.89
C LEU A 9 -2.44 -36.89 -16.49
N ALA A 10 -1.39 -36.73 -15.69
CA ALA A 10 -1.44 -36.00 -14.42
C ALA A 10 -0.64 -34.70 -14.54
N ALA A 11 -1.26 -33.69 -15.12
CA ALA A 11 -0.76 -32.32 -15.12
C ALA A 11 -1.91 -31.38 -14.76
N LEU A 12 -1.60 -30.30 -14.03
CA LEU A 12 -2.46 -29.15 -13.67
C LEU A 12 -3.08 -29.13 -12.26
N ALA A 13 -2.26 -29.25 -11.20
CA ALA A 13 -2.67 -28.78 -9.87
C ALA A 13 -1.64 -27.88 -9.15
N ALA A 14 -0.43 -27.67 -9.68
CA ALA A 14 0.64 -26.95 -8.98
C ALA A 14 0.86 -25.48 -9.44
N GLY A 15 0.09 -24.95 -10.39
CA GLY A 15 0.34 -23.62 -10.96
C GLY A 15 -0.26 -22.43 -10.18
N GLY A 16 -1.39 -22.64 -9.49
CA GLY A 16 -2.17 -21.54 -8.91
C GLY A 16 -1.56 -20.94 -7.63
N ALA A 17 -1.03 -21.79 -6.74
CA ALA A 17 -0.48 -21.34 -5.46
C ALA A 17 0.83 -20.54 -5.63
N ILE A 18 1.64 -20.88 -6.63
CA ILE A 18 2.91 -20.19 -6.90
C ILE A 18 2.65 -18.78 -7.48
N ALA A 19 1.64 -18.61 -8.34
CA ALA A 19 1.35 -17.33 -8.99
C ALA A 19 0.78 -16.26 -8.04
N VAL A 20 0.07 -16.66 -6.98
CA VAL A 20 -0.43 -15.73 -5.94
C VAL A 20 0.72 -15.24 -5.06
N GLY A 21 1.66 -16.12 -4.72
CA GLY A 21 2.88 -15.75 -3.99
C GLY A 21 3.80 -14.82 -4.80
N TYR A 22 3.93 -15.06 -6.11
CA TYR A 22 4.80 -14.27 -6.98
C TYR A 22 4.29 -12.83 -7.17
N ARG A 23 2.96 -12.63 -7.23
CA ARG A 23 2.36 -11.29 -7.36
C ARG A 23 2.44 -10.44 -6.09
N ARG A 24 2.42 -11.04 -4.90
CA ARG A 24 2.72 -10.33 -3.64
C ARG A 24 4.20 -9.97 -3.49
N ARG A 25 5.08 -10.62 -4.26
CA ARG A 25 6.53 -10.39 -4.29
C ARG A 25 7.00 -9.61 -5.51
N LYS A 26 6.12 -8.84 -6.16
CA LYS A 26 6.62 -7.65 -6.87
C LYS A 26 7.00 -6.61 -5.79
N ALA A 27 8.01 -6.99 -5.00
CA ALA A 27 8.79 -6.04 -4.23
C ALA A 27 9.13 -4.94 -5.21
N VAL A 28 8.59 -3.75 -4.94
CA VAL A 28 9.13 -2.52 -5.49
C VAL A 28 10.62 -2.66 -5.22
N ARG A 29 11.42 -2.91 -6.27
CA ARG A 29 12.87 -2.79 -6.13
C ARG A 29 13.04 -1.37 -5.61
N PRO A 30 13.53 -1.15 -4.38
CA PRO A 30 13.78 0.20 -3.96
C PRO A 30 14.75 0.76 -5.01
N GLY A 31 14.34 1.84 -5.67
CA GLY A 31 15.28 2.66 -6.40
C GLY A 31 16.39 3.12 -5.44
N PRO A 32 17.51 3.65 -5.95
CA PRO A 32 18.52 4.26 -5.09
C PRO A 32 17.82 5.14 -4.05
N ALA A 33 18.10 4.87 -2.77
CA ALA A 33 17.26 5.26 -1.64
C ALA A 33 16.78 6.71 -1.74
N GLU A 34 15.52 6.86 -2.16
CA GLU A 34 14.93 8.15 -2.46
C GLU A 34 14.44 8.78 -1.16
N TRP A 35 14.71 10.07 -1.01
CA TRP A 35 14.15 10.88 0.06
C TRP A 35 12.63 10.97 -0.12
N PHE A 36 11.87 10.64 0.92
CA PHE A 36 10.44 10.89 0.95
C PHE A 36 10.15 12.09 1.86
N ALA A 37 9.68 13.18 1.28
CA ALA A 37 9.42 14.43 1.99
C ALA A 37 7.93 14.75 2.13
N VAL A 38 7.56 15.33 3.28
CA VAL A 38 6.27 15.98 3.52
C VAL A 38 6.50 17.38 4.09
N THR A 39 5.67 18.34 3.71
CA THR A 39 5.63 19.67 4.33
C THR A 39 4.58 19.70 5.42
N VAL A 40 4.89 20.24 6.60
CA VAL A 40 3.97 20.45 7.72
C VAL A 40 3.84 21.93 8.03
N ASP A 41 2.63 22.38 8.35
CA ASP A 41 2.32 23.77 8.68
C ASP A 41 2.68 24.13 10.14
N CYS A 42 3.94 23.93 10.51
CA CYS A 42 4.48 24.33 11.81
C CYS A 42 5.93 24.80 11.71
N GLY A 43 6.38 25.56 12.73
CA GLY A 43 7.76 26.04 12.82
C GLY A 43 8.76 24.92 13.12
N PRO A 44 10.03 24.99 12.65
CA PRO A 44 11.04 23.98 12.93
C PRO A 44 11.28 23.73 14.43
N GLU A 45 11.07 24.75 15.25
CA GLU A 45 11.18 24.71 16.70
C GLU A 45 10.19 23.73 17.35
N GLU A 46 8.99 23.57 16.78
CA GLU A 46 7.96 22.65 17.27
C GLU A 46 8.32 21.19 17.01
N LEU A 47 9.21 20.94 16.05
CA LEU A 47 9.72 19.61 15.71
C LEU A 47 11.00 19.26 16.49
N SER A 48 11.42 20.12 17.42
CA SER A 48 12.68 20.00 18.16
C SER A 48 12.49 20.11 19.67
N GLY A 49 13.51 19.71 20.43
CA GLY A 49 13.54 19.87 21.88
C GLY A 49 12.41 19.13 22.60
N ALA A 50 11.85 19.77 23.64
CA ALA A 50 10.84 19.18 24.52
C ALA A 50 9.44 19.03 23.86
N ASN A 51 9.16 19.80 22.81
CA ASN A 51 7.86 19.77 22.12
C ASN A 51 7.82 18.78 20.96
N ARG A 52 8.96 18.14 20.65
CA ARG A 52 9.06 17.19 19.55
C ARG A 52 8.07 16.02 19.74
N PRO A 53 7.23 15.71 18.75
CA PRO A 53 6.31 14.58 18.83
C PRO A 53 7.03 13.23 18.98
N ASP A 54 6.51 12.35 19.82
CA ASP A 54 7.08 10.99 20.02
C ASP A 54 7.18 10.20 18.72
N ALA A 55 6.20 10.36 17.82
CA ALA A 55 6.22 9.72 16.51
C ALA A 55 7.41 10.17 15.65
N LEU A 56 7.76 11.46 15.71
CA LEU A 56 8.95 11.98 15.05
C LEU A 56 10.23 11.47 15.73
N GLY A 57 10.24 11.36 17.06
CA GLY A 57 11.33 10.74 17.82
C GLY A 57 11.63 9.31 17.35
N ARG A 58 10.61 8.45 17.28
CA ARG A 58 10.76 7.06 16.80
C ARG A 58 11.25 6.97 15.36
N LEU A 59 10.79 7.87 14.48
CA LEU A 59 11.30 7.93 13.10
C LEU A 59 12.80 8.26 13.07
N THR A 60 13.25 9.21 13.90
CA THR A 60 14.67 9.59 13.98
C THR A 60 15.58 8.51 14.57
N GLU A 61 15.03 7.57 15.35
CA GLU A 61 15.78 6.43 15.93
C GLU A 61 16.09 5.34 14.89
N HIS A 62 15.26 5.23 13.85
CA HIS A 62 15.34 4.14 12.87
C HIS A 62 15.71 4.60 11.46
N HIS A 63 15.55 5.88 11.15
CA HIS A 63 15.75 6.42 9.81
C HIS A 63 16.59 7.70 9.83
N GLU A 64 17.31 7.96 8.73
CA GLU A 64 17.86 9.28 8.47
C GLU A 64 16.71 10.24 8.15
N VAL A 65 16.47 11.20 9.04
CA VAL A 65 15.42 12.21 8.93
C VAL A 65 16.05 13.60 8.82
N ARG A 66 15.62 14.38 7.83
CA ARG A 66 15.97 15.80 7.68
C ARG A 66 14.77 16.65 7.99
N ILE A 67 15.02 17.71 8.76
CA ILE A 67 14.03 18.73 9.12
C ILE A 67 14.60 20.07 8.66
N THR A 68 13.95 20.69 7.68
CA THR A 68 14.42 21.94 7.05
C THR A 68 13.24 22.85 6.76
N PRO A 69 13.41 24.18 6.73
CA PRO A 69 12.35 25.08 6.26
C PRO A 69 11.82 24.65 4.89
N ALA A 70 10.49 24.61 4.73
CA ALA A 70 9.86 24.19 3.49
C ALA A 70 9.99 25.27 2.40
N PRO A 71 10.09 24.88 1.12
CA PRO A 71 10.13 25.83 0.02
C PRO A 71 8.93 26.77 0.00
N GLY A 72 9.19 28.06 -0.22
CA GLY A 72 8.16 29.10 -0.28
C GLY A 72 7.60 29.53 1.07
N GLY A 73 8.27 29.19 2.19
CA GLY A 73 7.84 29.60 3.53
C GLY A 73 6.56 28.91 4.01
N ARG A 74 6.30 27.69 3.53
CA ARG A 74 5.07 26.91 3.82
C ARG A 74 5.19 26.05 5.08
N GLY A 75 5.97 26.48 6.06
CA GLY A 75 6.30 25.71 7.26
C GLY A 75 7.58 24.91 7.12
N THR A 76 7.55 23.64 7.53
CA THR A 76 8.75 22.79 7.66
C THR A 76 8.64 21.53 6.80
N GLU A 77 9.72 21.15 6.12
CA GLU A 77 9.84 19.90 5.39
C GLU A 77 10.48 18.82 6.28
N ILE A 78 9.81 17.67 6.39
CA ILE A 78 10.30 16.45 7.03
C ILE A 78 10.59 15.45 5.93
N ALA A 79 11.86 15.09 5.72
CA ALA A 79 12.30 14.13 4.71
C ALA A 79 12.92 12.89 5.35
N VAL A 80 12.48 11.71 4.92
CA VAL A 80 12.95 10.41 5.43
C VAL A 80 13.63 9.62 4.30
N HIS A 81 14.86 9.18 4.54
CA HIS A 81 15.62 8.40 3.58
C HIS A 81 15.16 6.93 3.55
N ALA A 82 15.13 6.33 2.35
CA ALA A 82 14.78 4.91 2.14
C ALA A 82 13.42 4.49 2.74
N ALA A 83 12.43 5.39 2.76
CA ALA A 83 11.12 5.12 3.34
C ALA A 83 10.33 4.10 2.50
N ASP A 84 10.00 2.97 3.13
CA ASP A 84 9.09 1.95 2.56
C ASP A 84 7.61 2.41 2.64
N GLY A 85 6.68 1.55 2.22
CA GLY A 85 5.26 1.87 2.24
C GLY A 85 4.72 2.22 3.64
N LYS A 86 5.16 1.48 4.66
CA LYS A 86 4.71 1.67 6.04
C LYS A 86 5.27 2.96 6.62
N VAL A 87 6.57 3.23 6.40
CA VAL A 87 7.22 4.47 6.85
C VAL A 87 6.58 5.68 6.18
N ARG A 88 6.25 5.59 4.88
CA ARG A 88 5.53 6.67 4.18
C ARG A 88 4.14 6.93 4.77
N GLU A 89 3.43 5.89 5.19
CA GLU A 89 2.15 6.04 5.90
C GLU A 89 2.34 6.68 7.28
N GLU A 90 3.34 6.27 8.04
CA GLU A 90 3.68 6.86 9.35
C GLU A 90 4.04 8.35 9.24
N VAL A 91 4.83 8.74 8.23
CA VAL A 91 5.18 10.14 7.97
C VAL A 91 3.96 10.97 7.56
N ARG A 92 3.05 10.41 6.76
CA ARG A 92 1.78 11.10 6.42
C ARG A 92 0.86 11.24 7.62
N ALA A 93 0.79 10.22 8.47
CA ALA A 93 0.04 10.28 9.72
C ALA A 93 0.63 11.33 10.67
N LEU A 94 1.96 11.45 10.74
CA LEU A 94 2.62 12.51 11.50
C LEU A 94 2.25 13.90 10.97
N LYS A 95 2.29 14.13 9.65
CA LYS A 95 1.83 15.39 9.05
C LYS A 95 0.39 15.70 9.45
N GLN A 96 -0.49 14.72 9.34
CA GLN A 96 -1.88 14.91 9.69
C GLN A 96 -2.07 15.25 11.17
N PHE A 97 -1.42 14.50 12.07
CA PHE A 97 -1.47 14.77 13.50
C PHE A 97 -0.97 16.18 13.84
N LEU A 98 0.12 16.63 13.22
CA LEU A 98 0.64 17.97 13.42
C LEU A 98 -0.31 19.06 12.91
N GLU A 99 -1.00 18.83 11.79
CA GLU A 99 -1.86 19.84 11.17
C GLU A 99 -3.29 19.87 11.71
N THR A 100 -3.80 18.73 12.18
CA THR A 100 -5.20 18.60 12.59
C THR A 100 -5.38 18.14 14.04
N GLY A 101 -4.30 17.75 14.72
CA GLY A 101 -4.35 17.17 16.07
C GLY A 101 -4.84 15.73 16.12
N GLU A 102 -5.17 15.12 14.98
CA GLU A 102 -5.75 13.77 14.90
C GLU A 102 -5.29 13.02 13.64
N VAL A 103 -5.29 11.69 13.70
CA VAL A 103 -5.02 10.85 12.54
C VAL A 103 -6.31 10.15 12.14
N LEU A 104 -6.82 10.51 10.96
CA LEU A 104 -8.03 9.90 10.42
C LEU A 104 -7.68 8.51 9.88
N ARG A 105 -8.34 7.50 10.44
CA ARG A 105 -8.21 6.12 10.00
C ARG A 105 -9.53 5.68 9.39
N VAL A 106 -9.49 5.32 8.11
CA VAL A 106 -10.62 4.63 7.50
C VAL A 106 -10.58 3.18 7.96
N GLU A 107 -11.55 2.76 8.76
CA GLU A 107 -11.78 1.33 8.96
C GLU A 107 -12.22 0.73 7.63
N GLY A 108 -11.54 -0.34 7.22
CA GLY A 108 -11.78 -0.97 5.92
C GLY A 108 -13.27 -1.29 5.75
N GLN A 109 -13.84 -0.85 4.63
CA GLN A 109 -15.19 -1.24 4.27
C GLN A 109 -15.24 -2.77 4.13
N PRO A 110 -16.24 -3.47 4.67
CA PRO A 110 -16.34 -4.91 4.52
C PRO A 110 -16.40 -5.26 3.03
N GLU A 111 -15.32 -5.83 2.52
CA GLU A 111 -15.30 -6.39 1.17
C GLU A 111 -16.11 -7.68 1.21
N GLY A 112 -17.36 -7.60 0.75
CA GLY A 112 -18.21 -8.77 0.58
C GLY A 112 -17.46 -9.83 -0.24
N HIS A 113 -17.34 -11.04 0.30
CA HIS A 113 -16.72 -12.14 -0.44
C HIS A 113 -17.62 -12.50 -1.61
N ARG A 114 -17.12 -12.38 -2.85
CA ARG A 114 -17.85 -12.90 -4.01
C ARG A 114 -18.01 -14.41 -3.85
N THR A 115 -19.25 -14.87 -3.75
CA THR A 115 -19.57 -16.30 -3.82
C THR A 115 -19.05 -16.88 -5.14
N VAL A 116 -18.76 -18.17 -5.16
CA VAL A 116 -18.34 -18.88 -6.39
C VAL A 116 -19.36 -18.67 -7.51
N LEU A 117 -20.66 -18.68 -7.16
CA LEU A 117 -21.75 -18.33 -8.07
C LEU A 117 -21.66 -16.88 -8.57
N GLY A 118 -21.40 -15.90 -7.68
CA GLY A 118 -21.24 -14.49 -8.05
C GLY A 118 -20.01 -14.21 -8.93
N ARG A 119 -18.96 -15.03 -8.87
CA ARG A 119 -17.81 -14.93 -9.79
C ARG A 119 -18.14 -15.40 -11.21
N ALA A 120 -19.02 -16.40 -11.36
CA ALA A 120 -19.37 -16.98 -12.66
C ALA A 120 -20.62 -16.34 -13.29
N ALA A 121 -21.62 -15.95 -12.48
CA ALA A 121 -22.91 -15.47 -12.97
C ALA A 121 -22.84 -14.05 -13.57
N VAL A 122 -22.03 -13.15 -12.99
CA VAL A 122 -21.90 -11.75 -13.45
C VAL A 122 -21.30 -11.61 -14.87
N PRO A 123 -20.22 -12.33 -15.24
CA PRO A 123 -19.73 -12.27 -16.61
C PRO A 123 -20.73 -12.85 -17.62
N VAL A 124 -21.45 -13.93 -17.26
CA VAL A 124 -22.46 -14.56 -18.12
C VAL A 124 -23.66 -13.63 -18.34
N SER A 125 -24.18 -12.99 -17.29
CA SER A 125 -25.32 -12.07 -17.40
C SER A 125 -24.98 -10.82 -18.23
N ARG A 126 -23.77 -10.25 -18.06
CA ARG A 126 -23.29 -9.15 -18.91
C ARG A 126 -23.17 -9.52 -20.38
N GLN A 127 -22.74 -10.75 -20.67
CA GLN A 127 -22.61 -11.25 -22.04
C GLN A 127 -23.96 -11.49 -22.71
N LEU A 128 -24.96 -11.92 -21.94
CA LEU A 128 -26.34 -12.07 -22.42
C LEU A 128 -27.02 -10.72 -22.64
N MET A 129 -26.85 -9.75 -21.74
CA MET A 129 -27.41 -8.40 -21.92
C MET A 129 -26.82 -7.66 -23.11
N ARG A 130 -25.54 -7.88 -23.44
CA ARG A 130 -24.92 -7.33 -24.67
C ARG A 130 -25.44 -7.98 -25.96
N ARG A 131 -26.02 -9.17 -25.88
CA ARG A 131 -26.58 -9.90 -27.03
C ARG A 131 -28.06 -9.64 -27.28
N GLY A 132 -28.75 -8.94 -26.37
CA GLY A 132 -30.16 -8.56 -26.50
C GLY A 132 -30.42 -7.19 -27.15
N VAL A 133 -29.38 -6.49 -27.62
CA VAL A 133 -29.53 -5.22 -28.35
C VAL A 133 -29.23 -5.47 -29.83
N ARG A 134 -30.17 -6.10 -30.53
CA ARG A 134 -30.39 -5.98 -31.98
C ARG A 134 -31.85 -6.29 -32.27
#